data_AF-L7KLY9-F1
#
_entry.id   AF-L7KLY9-F1
#
_cell.length_a   1.000
_cell.length_b   1.000
_cell.length_c   1.000
_cell.angle_alpha   90.00
_cell.angle_beta   90.00
_cell.angle_gamma   90.00
#
_symmetry.space_group_name_H-M   'P 1'
#
loop_
_entity.id
_entity.type
_entity.pdbx_description
1 polymer ?
#
loop_
_entity_poly.entity_id
_entity_poly.type
_entity_poly.pdbx_seq_one_letter_code
_entity_poly.pdbx_strand_id
1 'polypeptide(L)'
;MRIKTVLASSVAGLVIVGAVAGCGDQDTSSSMNSTAAMSSNGMSMANGMSTAMAPAASMTSAHGAFSGLNDKKVSGNVAVASGKVDLAGFASDEGPDLHLYLARGTSEADVDAGVELGKVAYDKASQSFTAPAGVDTADYTDVVVHCDKAKAVFGAAELMK
;
A
#
# COMPACT_ATOMS: atom_id res chain seq x y z
N MET A 1 1.14 -34.06 -27.12
CA MET A 1 1.17 -35.05 -26.01
C MET A 1 0.23 -34.53 -24.93
N ARG A 2 -0.90 -35.20 -24.72
CA ARG A 2 -1.99 -34.77 -23.81
C ARG A 2 -1.74 -35.44 -22.46
N ILE A 3 -1.44 -34.65 -21.42
CA ILE A 3 -1.32 -35.19 -20.06
C ILE A 3 -2.46 -34.57 -19.25
N LYS A 4 -3.52 -35.36 -19.10
CA LYS A 4 -4.58 -35.15 -18.13
C LYS A 4 -4.06 -35.65 -16.79
N THR A 5 -4.08 -34.79 -15.78
CA THR A 5 -3.93 -35.24 -14.39
C THR A 5 -5.10 -34.66 -13.59
N VAL A 6 -6.04 -35.56 -13.29
CA VAL A 6 -7.14 -35.37 -12.34
C VAL A 6 -6.68 -36.00 -11.05
N LEU A 7 -6.63 -35.23 -9.95
CA LEU A 7 -6.63 -35.78 -8.59
C LEU A 7 -7.48 -34.88 -7.69
N ALA A 8 -8.64 -35.41 -7.33
CA ALA A 8 -9.43 -35.02 -6.18
C ALA A 8 -8.67 -35.37 -4.89
N SER A 9 -8.92 -34.65 -3.79
CA SER A 9 -9.22 -35.22 -2.47
C SER A 9 -9.47 -34.12 -1.44
N SER A 10 -10.62 -34.27 -0.80
CA SER A 10 -11.18 -33.60 0.37
C SER A 10 -10.23 -33.50 1.57
N VAL A 11 -10.24 -32.35 2.27
CA VAL A 11 -9.76 -32.25 3.65
C VAL A 11 -10.83 -31.60 4.52
N ALA A 12 -11.00 -32.26 5.67
CA ALA A 12 -12.00 -32.10 6.70
C ALA A 12 -12.00 -30.72 7.38
N GLY A 13 -13.18 -30.36 7.90
CA GLY A 13 -13.42 -29.11 8.58
C GLY A 13 -12.87 -29.00 10.00
N LEU A 14 -12.98 -27.79 10.52
CA LEU A 14 -12.96 -27.47 11.94
C LEU A 14 -13.78 -26.19 12.11
N VAL A 15 -15.03 -26.35 12.55
CA VAL A 15 -15.90 -25.24 12.95
C VAL A 15 -15.63 -24.97 14.42
N ILE A 16 -14.95 -23.87 14.72
CA ILE A 16 -14.78 -23.38 16.09
C ILE A 16 -15.92 -22.39 16.34
N VAL A 17 -16.86 -22.78 17.20
CA VAL A 17 -17.94 -21.92 17.70
C VAL A 17 -17.40 -21.14 18.89
N GLY A 18 -17.18 -19.83 18.73
CA GLY A 18 -16.85 -18.91 19.81
C GLY A 18 -18.11 -18.24 20.35
N ALA A 19 -18.39 -18.43 21.64
CA ALA A 19 -19.51 -17.82 22.34
C ALA A 19 -19.22 -16.37 22.75
N VAL A 20 -20.27 -15.54 22.70
CA VAL A 20 -20.30 -14.12 23.11
C VAL A 20 -20.73 -14.00 24.58
N ALA A 21 -19.99 -13.21 25.37
CA ALA A 21 -20.38 -12.60 26.64
C ALA A 21 -19.27 -11.59 27.01
N GLY A 22 -19.50 -10.35 27.44
CA GLY A 22 -20.73 -9.69 27.85
C GLY A 22 -20.49 -8.18 28.01
N CYS A 23 -21.57 -7.51 28.38
CA CYS A 23 -21.73 -6.07 28.54
C CYS A 23 -20.79 -5.46 29.59
N GLY A 24 -20.42 -4.20 29.36
CA GLY A 24 -19.75 -3.34 30.34
C GLY A 24 -20.18 -1.90 30.12
N ASP A 25 -21.35 -1.54 30.62
CA ASP A 25 -21.77 -0.17 30.89
C ASP A 25 -20.94 0.39 32.06
N GLN A 26 -20.30 1.54 31.86
CA GLN A 26 -19.93 2.41 32.98
C GLN A 26 -20.28 3.86 32.64
N ASP A 27 -21.35 4.31 33.27
CA ASP A 27 -21.70 5.70 33.50
C ASP A 27 -20.56 6.45 34.17
N THR A 28 -20.30 7.69 33.74
CA THR A 28 -20.02 8.78 34.69
C THR A 28 -20.26 10.13 34.04
N SER A 29 -21.35 10.77 34.47
CA SER A 29 -21.62 12.19 34.26
C SER A 29 -20.82 13.02 35.27
N SER A 30 -20.19 14.10 34.82
CA SER A 30 -19.76 15.28 35.61
C SER A 30 -19.35 16.36 34.60
N SER A 31 -20.26 17.21 34.13
CA SER A 31 -20.70 18.48 34.73
C SER A 31 -19.62 19.58 34.80
N MET A 32 -19.85 20.60 33.97
CA MET A 32 -19.73 22.05 34.23
C MET A 32 -18.37 22.77 34.31
N ASN A 33 -18.19 23.63 33.30
CA ASN A 33 -18.03 25.08 33.42
C ASN A 33 -16.67 25.64 33.87
N SER A 34 -16.03 26.44 33.01
CA SER A 34 -15.90 27.90 33.21
C SER A 34 -15.16 28.57 32.06
N THR A 35 -15.90 29.42 31.35
CA THR A 35 -15.58 30.81 30.98
C THR A 35 -14.13 31.28 31.05
N ALA A 36 -13.58 31.72 29.91
CA ALA A 36 -12.73 32.90 29.82
C ALA A 36 -12.84 33.52 28.41
N ALA A 37 -13.55 34.64 28.34
CA ALA A 37 -13.52 35.57 27.23
C ALA A 37 -12.32 36.52 27.36
N MET A 38 -11.81 37.03 26.22
CA MET A 38 -11.17 38.34 25.94
C MET A 38 -10.28 38.17 24.69
N SER A 39 -10.60 38.70 23.50
CA SER A 39 -10.54 40.12 23.05
C SER A 39 -9.14 40.73 23.23
N SER A 40 -8.46 41.38 22.29
CA SER A 40 -8.57 41.60 20.85
C SER A 40 -7.32 42.42 20.40
N ASN A 41 -7.10 42.52 19.08
CA ASN A 41 -6.37 43.59 18.36
C ASN A 41 -4.81 43.62 18.25
N GLY A 42 -4.34 43.34 17.02
CA GLY A 42 -3.36 44.14 16.24
C GLY A 42 -1.87 44.03 16.64
N MET A 43 -0.87 44.05 15.76
CA MET A 43 -0.71 44.61 14.41
C MET A 43 0.31 43.80 13.59
N SER A 44 0.16 43.93 12.27
CA SER A 44 1.04 43.59 11.15
C SER A 44 2.53 43.82 11.38
N MET A 45 3.39 42.95 10.81
CA MET A 45 4.44 43.34 9.87
C MET A 45 4.89 42.14 9.04
N ALA A 46 5.14 42.44 7.77
CA ALA A 46 5.48 41.53 6.69
C ALA A 46 6.83 40.85 6.87
N ASN A 47 6.93 39.60 6.41
CA ASN A 47 8.13 39.13 5.75
C ASN A 47 7.70 38.20 4.61
N GLY A 48 7.87 38.71 3.38
CA GLY A 48 7.78 37.89 2.18
C GLY A 48 8.78 36.75 2.27
N MET A 49 8.27 35.53 2.22
CA MET A 49 9.02 34.41 1.67
C MET A 49 8.08 33.74 0.70
N SER A 50 8.37 33.96 -0.58
CA SER A 50 7.89 33.17 -1.69
C SER A 50 8.25 31.71 -1.44
N THR A 51 7.40 30.96 -0.74
CA THR A 51 7.40 29.51 -0.86
C THR A 51 6.82 29.23 -2.22
N ALA A 52 7.74 29.01 -3.17
CA ALA A 52 7.48 28.52 -4.50
C ALA A 52 6.23 27.64 -4.50
N MET A 53 5.24 28.02 -5.32
CA MET A 53 4.21 27.09 -5.70
C MET A 53 4.92 25.86 -6.27
N ALA A 54 5.02 24.80 -5.48
CA ALA A 54 5.20 23.47 -6.04
C ALA A 54 4.08 23.36 -7.09
N PRO A 55 4.40 22.99 -8.35
CA PRO A 55 3.35 22.75 -9.31
C PRO A 55 2.37 21.79 -8.64
N ALA A 56 1.09 22.11 -8.70
CA ALA A 56 0.03 21.14 -8.47
C ALA A 56 0.25 20.07 -9.54
N ALA A 57 1.17 19.15 -9.26
CA ALA A 57 1.43 17.98 -10.08
C ALA A 57 0.05 17.36 -10.22
N SER A 58 -0.41 17.35 -11.47
CA SER A 58 -1.62 16.68 -11.90
C SER A 58 -1.73 15.41 -11.08
N MET A 59 -2.72 15.36 -10.19
CA MET A 59 -2.86 14.29 -9.20
C MET A 59 -3.24 13.04 -9.97
N THR A 60 -2.24 12.39 -10.56
CA THR A 60 -2.40 11.16 -11.31
C THR A 60 -2.69 10.09 -10.29
N SER A 61 -3.96 9.71 -10.26
CA SER A 61 -4.39 8.53 -9.55
C SER A 61 -4.24 7.37 -10.52
N ALA A 62 -3.52 6.34 -10.12
CA ALA A 62 -3.46 5.08 -10.85
C ALA A 62 -3.88 3.94 -9.92
N HIS A 63 -4.34 2.83 -10.47
CA HIS A 63 -4.68 1.66 -9.69
C HIS A 63 -4.41 0.38 -10.47
N GLY A 64 -4.20 -0.71 -9.76
CA GLY A 64 -3.92 -2.01 -10.35
C GLY A 64 -4.32 -3.15 -9.42
N ALA A 65 -4.33 -4.35 -9.97
CA ALA A 65 -4.50 -5.58 -9.21
C ALA A 65 -3.26 -6.45 -9.39
N PHE A 66 -2.73 -6.97 -8.28
CA PHE A 66 -1.57 -7.86 -8.34
C PHE A 66 -1.95 -9.19 -8.96
N SER A 67 -1.07 -9.68 -9.82
CA SER A 67 -1.06 -11.05 -10.31
C SER A 67 0.29 -11.70 -9.96
N GLY A 68 0.23 -12.95 -9.49
CA GLY A 68 1.41 -13.75 -9.23
C GLY A 68 2.18 -14.09 -10.52
N LEU A 69 3.50 -14.08 -10.43
CA LEU A 69 4.45 -14.39 -11.51
C LEU A 69 5.46 -15.44 -11.02
N ASN A 70 6.18 -16.10 -11.94
CA ASN A 70 7.24 -17.06 -11.61
C ASN A 70 6.82 -18.15 -10.59
N ASP A 71 5.63 -18.73 -10.80
CA ASP A 71 4.99 -19.73 -9.95
C ASP A 71 4.73 -19.29 -8.49
N LYS A 72 4.76 -17.97 -8.22
CA LYS A 72 4.40 -17.39 -6.92
C LYS A 72 2.95 -16.95 -6.88
N LYS A 73 2.38 -16.94 -5.69
CA LYS A 73 1.08 -16.35 -5.39
C LYS A 73 1.29 -14.92 -4.90
N VAL A 74 0.69 -13.97 -5.61
CA VAL A 74 0.52 -12.59 -5.16
C VAL A 74 -0.89 -12.16 -5.55
N SER A 75 -1.57 -11.49 -4.63
CA SER A 75 -2.92 -10.97 -4.83
C SER A 75 -3.13 -9.67 -4.05
N GLY A 76 -4.19 -8.95 -4.40
CA GLY A 76 -4.57 -7.69 -3.78
C GLY A 76 -4.61 -6.57 -4.80
N ASN A 77 -4.83 -5.36 -4.31
CA ASN A 77 -4.94 -4.16 -5.11
C ASN A 77 -3.89 -3.15 -4.69
N VAL A 78 -3.52 -2.31 -5.64
CA VAL A 78 -2.67 -1.15 -5.41
C VAL A 78 -3.37 0.09 -5.92
N ALA A 79 -3.29 1.17 -5.16
CA ALA A 79 -3.65 2.51 -5.58
C ALA A 79 -2.44 3.42 -5.44
N VAL A 80 -2.18 4.22 -6.45
CA VAL A 80 -1.08 5.19 -6.49
C VAL A 80 -1.68 6.56 -6.63
N ALA A 81 -1.47 7.45 -5.66
CA ALA A 81 -1.98 8.81 -5.71
C ALA A 81 -1.05 9.75 -4.93
N SER A 82 -0.77 10.92 -5.49
CA SER A 82 -0.01 11.97 -4.80
C SER A 82 1.35 11.51 -4.27
N GLY A 83 2.06 10.65 -5.04
CA GLY A 83 3.35 10.08 -4.63
C GLY A 83 3.26 9.02 -3.53
N LYS A 84 2.06 8.55 -3.17
CA LYS A 84 1.83 7.43 -2.26
C LYS A 84 1.36 6.20 -3.02
N VAL A 85 1.75 5.03 -2.51
CA VAL A 85 1.36 3.72 -3.02
C VAL A 85 0.71 2.96 -1.87
N ASP A 86 -0.59 2.76 -1.97
CA ASP A 86 -1.41 2.09 -0.97
C ASP A 86 -1.81 0.71 -1.45
N LEU A 87 -1.49 -0.31 -0.67
CA LEU A 87 -1.88 -1.70 -0.90
C LEU A 87 -3.13 -2.04 -0.09
N ALA A 88 -4.04 -2.80 -0.71
CA ALA A 88 -5.26 -3.28 -0.07
C ALA A 88 -5.52 -4.75 -0.40
N GLY A 89 -5.86 -5.55 0.61
CA GLY A 89 -6.07 -7.00 0.45
C GLY A 89 -4.80 -7.72 -0.02
N PHE A 90 -3.62 -7.16 0.25
CA PHE A 90 -2.35 -7.71 -0.20
C PHE A 90 -2.05 -9.05 0.47
N ALA A 91 -1.66 -10.02 -0.32
CA ALA A 91 -1.10 -11.28 0.16
C ALA A 91 -0.07 -11.78 -0.86
N SER A 92 1.01 -12.35 -0.36
CA SER A 92 2.07 -12.94 -1.17
C SER A 92 2.55 -14.23 -0.54
N ASP A 93 3.16 -15.11 -1.34
CA ASP A 93 4.04 -16.15 -0.81
C ASP A 93 5.15 -15.52 0.05
N GLU A 94 5.59 -16.26 1.06
CA GLU A 94 6.68 -15.83 1.94
C GLU A 94 8.01 -15.71 1.17
N GLY A 95 8.70 -14.60 1.38
CA GLY A 95 10.02 -14.35 0.81
C GLY A 95 10.97 -13.76 1.86
N PRO A 96 12.25 -14.17 1.89
CA PRO A 96 13.20 -13.76 2.92
C PRO A 96 13.66 -12.30 2.81
N ASP A 97 13.29 -11.59 1.72
CA ASP A 97 13.56 -10.17 1.51
C ASP A 97 12.65 -9.59 0.41
N LEU A 98 11.36 -9.44 0.69
CA LEU A 98 10.39 -8.89 -0.25
C LEU A 98 10.38 -7.37 -0.21
N HIS A 99 10.37 -6.77 -1.40
CA HIS A 99 10.33 -5.33 -1.61
C HIS A 99 9.36 -4.96 -2.73
N LEU A 100 8.87 -3.72 -2.65
CA LEU A 100 7.96 -3.14 -3.60
C LEU A 100 8.70 -2.12 -4.47
N TYR A 101 8.47 -2.18 -5.78
CA TYR A 101 9.13 -1.34 -6.77
C TYR A 101 8.11 -0.66 -7.69
N LEU A 102 8.42 0.55 -8.14
CA LEU A 102 7.81 1.18 -9.31
C LEU A 102 8.68 0.88 -10.52
N ALA A 103 8.11 0.29 -11.57
CA ALA A 103 8.84 -0.11 -12.77
C ALA A 103 8.04 0.18 -14.05
N ARG A 104 8.72 0.04 -15.19
CA ARG A 104 8.13 0.19 -16.54
C ARG A 104 7.92 -1.16 -17.23
N GLY A 105 7.83 -2.20 -16.43
CA GLY A 105 7.76 -3.59 -16.86
C GLY A 105 7.99 -4.52 -15.67
N THR A 106 8.05 -5.82 -15.95
CA THR A 106 8.09 -6.88 -14.93
C THR A 106 9.32 -7.78 -15.05
N SER A 107 10.26 -7.45 -15.93
CA SER A 107 11.53 -8.17 -16.00
C SER A 107 12.48 -7.71 -14.89
N GLU A 108 13.46 -8.53 -14.52
CA GLU A 108 14.49 -8.16 -13.54
C GLU A 108 15.22 -6.87 -13.94
N ALA A 109 15.46 -6.66 -15.25
CA ALA A 109 16.08 -5.45 -15.75
C ALA A 109 15.19 -4.20 -15.57
N ASP A 110 13.86 -4.35 -15.67
CA ASP A 110 12.91 -3.26 -15.43
C ASP A 110 12.83 -2.91 -13.93
N VAL A 111 12.92 -3.92 -13.07
CA VAL A 111 12.95 -3.73 -11.61
C VAL A 111 14.25 -3.06 -11.18
N ASP A 112 15.40 -3.52 -11.67
CA ASP A 112 16.72 -2.91 -11.39
C ASP A 112 16.81 -1.46 -11.89
N ALA A 113 16.15 -1.14 -13.01
CA ALA A 113 16.05 0.23 -13.53
C ALA A 113 14.93 1.06 -12.87
N GLY A 114 14.09 0.44 -12.06
CA GLY A 114 12.96 1.03 -11.38
C GLY A 114 13.33 1.78 -10.10
N VAL A 115 12.31 2.08 -9.31
CA VAL A 115 12.45 2.76 -8.02
C VAL A 115 11.95 1.86 -6.90
N GLU A 116 12.83 1.55 -5.96
CA GLU A 116 12.48 0.86 -4.71
C GLU A 116 11.63 1.79 -3.83
N LEU A 117 10.47 1.28 -3.38
CA LEU A 117 9.61 1.93 -2.40
C LEU A 117 9.91 1.43 -0.98
N GLY A 118 10.37 0.19 -0.85
CA GLY A 118 10.85 -0.43 0.38
C GLY A 118 10.29 -1.82 0.62
N LYS A 119 10.59 -2.36 1.81
CA LYS A 119 10.20 -3.72 2.22
C LYS A 119 8.68 -3.88 2.33
N VAL A 120 8.16 -4.93 1.70
CA VAL A 120 6.75 -5.32 1.78
C VAL A 120 6.58 -6.58 2.61
N ALA A 121 5.64 -6.56 3.53
CA ALA A 121 5.29 -7.72 4.35
C ALA A 121 4.26 -8.59 3.62
N TYR A 122 4.55 -9.88 3.44
CA TYR A 122 3.70 -10.82 2.70
C TYR A 122 2.36 -11.12 3.42
N ASP A 123 2.32 -10.93 4.73
CA ASP A 123 1.22 -11.26 5.64
C ASP A 123 0.40 -10.03 6.08
N LYS A 124 0.67 -8.85 5.51
CA LYS A 124 -0.02 -7.60 5.84
C LYS A 124 -0.88 -7.14 4.67
N ALA A 125 -2.20 -7.27 4.85
CA ALA A 125 -3.20 -6.92 3.84
C ALA A 125 -3.20 -5.43 3.43
N SER A 126 -2.80 -4.53 4.33
CA SER A 126 -2.78 -3.10 4.07
C SER A 126 -1.44 -2.51 4.46
N GLN A 127 -0.81 -1.83 3.51
CA GLN A 127 0.52 -1.24 3.63
C GLN A 127 0.59 0.00 2.75
N SER A 128 1.27 1.03 3.21
CA SER A 128 1.40 2.30 2.50
C SER A 128 2.87 2.65 2.35
N PHE A 129 3.25 3.02 1.14
CA PHE A 129 4.59 3.41 0.77
C PHE A 129 4.59 4.82 0.19
N THR A 130 5.71 5.53 0.35
CA THR A 130 5.89 6.86 -0.23
C THR A 130 6.99 6.77 -1.26
N ALA A 131 6.73 7.26 -2.46
CA ALA A 131 7.75 7.36 -3.49
C ALA A 131 8.87 8.33 -3.02
N PRO A 132 10.14 8.04 -3.33
CA PRO A 132 11.23 8.96 -3.04
C PRO A 132 11.01 10.36 -3.61
N ALA A 133 11.58 11.38 -2.97
CA ALA A 133 11.42 12.76 -3.40
C ALA A 133 11.93 12.96 -4.84
N GLY A 134 11.14 13.64 -5.67
CA GLY A 134 11.47 13.90 -7.07
C GLY A 134 11.10 12.77 -8.04
N VAL A 135 10.55 11.65 -7.56
CA VAL A 135 10.02 10.58 -8.41
C VAL A 135 8.59 10.92 -8.81
N ASP A 136 8.33 10.97 -10.13
CA ASP A 136 6.98 11.05 -10.66
C ASP A 136 6.39 9.66 -10.84
N THR A 137 5.36 9.32 -10.07
CA THR A 137 4.71 8.01 -10.16
C THR A 137 3.95 7.81 -11.48
N ALA A 138 3.64 8.89 -12.21
CA ALA A 138 3.01 8.83 -13.52
C ALA A 138 3.88 8.13 -14.58
N ASP A 139 5.20 8.21 -14.39
CA ASP A 139 6.19 7.69 -15.34
C ASP A 139 6.27 6.15 -15.37
N TYR A 140 5.66 5.49 -14.39
CA TYR A 140 5.70 4.04 -14.22
C TYR A 140 4.39 3.40 -14.67
N THR A 141 4.49 2.18 -15.17
CA THR A 141 3.36 1.39 -15.65
C THR A 141 3.02 0.25 -14.70
N ASP A 142 3.94 -0.13 -13.82
CA ASP A 142 3.80 -1.33 -13.00
C ASP A 142 4.28 -1.08 -11.56
N VAL A 143 3.59 -1.71 -10.62
CA VAL A 143 4.07 -1.92 -9.25
C VAL A 143 4.48 -3.38 -9.12
N VAL A 144 5.74 -3.63 -8.77
CA VAL A 144 6.33 -4.97 -8.78
C VAL A 144 6.70 -5.39 -7.36
N VAL A 145 6.32 -6.61 -6.98
CA VAL A 145 6.78 -7.30 -5.78
C VAL A 145 7.97 -8.16 -6.17
N HIS A 146 9.14 -7.83 -5.67
CA HIS A 146 10.39 -8.52 -5.99
C HIS A 146 11.08 -9.01 -4.72
N CYS A 147 11.76 -10.16 -4.80
CA CYS A 147 12.56 -10.71 -3.72
C CYS A 147 14.04 -10.56 -4.04
N ASP A 148 14.73 -9.62 -3.39
CA ASP A 148 16.11 -9.27 -3.74
C ASP A 148 17.11 -10.39 -3.49
N LYS A 149 16.87 -11.20 -2.46
CA LYS A 149 17.69 -12.39 -2.16
C LYS A 149 17.49 -13.52 -3.16
N ALA A 150 16.28 -13.68 -3.67
CA ALA A 150 15.95 -14.75 -4.61
C ALA A 150 16.16 -14.32 -6.08
N LYS A 151 16.31 -13.02 -6.35
CA LYS A 151 16.40 -12.43 -7.70
C LYS A 151 15.25 -12.92 -8.58
N ALA A 152 14.05 -12.66 -8.08
CA ALA A 152 12.82 -13.13 -8.69
C ALA A 152 11.66 -12.18 -8.40
N VAL A 153 10.95 -11.80 -9.46
CA VAL A 153 9.65 -11.13 -9.38
C VAL A 153 8.58 -12.12 -8.91
N PHE A 154 7.94 -11.83 -7.79
CA PHE A 154 6.87 -12.64 -7.21
C PHE A 154 5.52 -12.28 -7.81
N GLY A 155 5.31 -11.02 -8.15
CA GLY A 155 4.08 -10.56 -8.78
C GLY A 155 4.16 -9.10 -9.18
N ALA A 156 3.21 -8.69 -10.00
CA ALA A 156 3.13 -7.31 -10.45
C ALA A 156 1.67 -6.88 -10.61
N ALA A 157 1.45 -5.58 -10.51
CA ALA A 157 0.19 -4.92 -10.79
C ALA A 157 0.42 -3.85 -11.85
N GLU A 158 -0.18 -4.04 -13.03
CA GLU A 158 -0.22 -3.01 -14.07
C GLU A 158 -1.12 -1.85 -13.60
N LEU A 159 -0.63 -0.63 -13.77
CA LEU A 159 -1.26 0.60 -13.30
C LEU A 159 -2.12 1.23 -14.40
N MET A 160 -3.43 1.22 -14.16
CA MET A 160 -4.45 1.91 -14.94
C MET A 160 -4.62 3.34 -14.43
N LYS A 161 -4.45 4.32 -15.31
CA LYS A 161 -4.55 5.77 -15.03
C LYS A 161 -5.89 6.35 -15.47
#